data_AF-A0A660NMF6-F1
#
_entry.id   AF-A0A660NMF6-F1
#
_cell.length_a   1.000
_cell.length_b   1.000
_cell.length_c   1.000
_cell.angle_alpha   90.00
_cell.angle_beta   90.00
_cell.angle_gamma   90.00
#
_symmetry.space_group_name_H-M   'P 1'
#
loop_
_entity.id
_entity.type
_entity.pdbx_description
1 polymer ?
#
loop_
_entity_poly.entity_id
_entity_poly.type
_entity_poly.pdbx_seq_one_letter_code
_entity_poly.pdbx_strand_id
1 'polypeptide(L)'
;LKELYLWPINADQQGTPQQVRRVVDAVKKHHIPAVFSESTVPDAPARQVARETGAHYGGVLYVDSLSEPDGPVPTYLDLLRVTSETIAKGLSH
;
A
#
# COMPACT_ATOMS: atom_id res chain seq x y z
N LEU A 1 -16.33 8.22 -4.88
CA LEU A 1 -15.41 7.31 -4.15
C LEU A 1 -14.71 8.12 -3.06
N LYS A 2 -14.38 7.52 -1.91
CA LYS A 2 -13.54 8.14 -0.87
C LYS A 2 -12.21 7.39 -0.85
N GLU A 3 -11.12 8.11 -1.05
CA GLU A 3 -9.77 7.57 -1.10
C GLU A 3 -9.08 7.72 0.26
N LEU A 4 -8.20 6.78 0.60
CA LEU A 4 -7.37 6.83 1.80
C LEU A 4 -5.94 6.44 1.41
N TYR A 5 -4.99 7.31 1.76
CA TYR A 5 -3.55 7.13 1.52
C TYR A 5 -2.76 7.69 2.71
N LEU A 6 -1.53 7.21 2.93
CA LEU A 6 -0.64 7.74 3.97
C LEU A 6 -0.12 9.14 3.63
N TRP A 7 0.15 9.41 2.36
CA TRP A 7 0.49 10.72 1.81
C TRP A 7 0.01 10.81 0.35
N PRO A 8 -0.36 12.01 -0.13
CA PRO A 8 -0.98 12.17 -1.44
C PRO A 8 0.01 12.07 -2.61
N ILE A 9 1.29 12.39 -2.37
CA ILE A 9 2.34 12.39 -3.38
C ILE A 9 3.69 12.09 -2.72
N ASN A 10 4.57 11.39 -3.41
CA ASN A 10 5.92 11.11 -2.94
C ASN A 10 6.70 12.44 -2.84
N ALA A 11 6.83 12.95 -1.61
CA ALA A 11 7.52 14.20 -1.27
C ALA A 11 8.39 14.01 0.00
N ASP A 12 9.09 15.05 0.46
CA ASP A 12 10.12 14.95 1.51
C ASP A 12 9.62 14.47 2.89
N GLN A 13 8.30 14.49 3.17
CA GLN A 13 7.72 14.03 4.44
C GLN A 13 6.72 12.88 4.25
N GLN A 14 7.26 11.67 4.15
CA GLN A 14 6.52 10.41 4.06
C GLN A 14 6.54 9.69 5.41
N GLY A 15 5.39 9.13 5.82
CA GLY A 15 5.30 8.28 7.00
C GLY A 15 5.52 8.97 8.35
N THR A 16 5.26 10.27 8.45
CA THR A 16 5.34 10.99 9.74
C THR A 16 4.38 10.38 10.78
N PRO A 17 4.66 10.48 12.09
CA PRO A 17 3.78 9.91 13.12
C PRO A 17 2.33 10.40 13.05
N GLN A 18 2.12 11.65 12.64
CA GLN A 18 0.77 12.20 12.47
C GLN A 18 0.04 11.61 11.25
N GLN A 19 0.75 11.37 10.14
CA GLN A 19 0.19 10.71 8.96
C GLN A 19 -0.21 9.27 9.28
N VAL A 20 0.69 8.51 9.92
CA VAL A 20 0.40 7.13 10.34
C VAL A 20 -0.83 7.08 11.25
N ARG A 21 -0.90 7.95 12.26
CA ARG A 21 -2.06 8.02 13.16
C ARG A 21 -3.38 8.30 12.43
N ARG A 22 -3.40 9.25 11.50
CA ARG A 22 -4.60 9.57 10.70
C ARG A 22 -5.09 8.35 9.91
N VAL A 23 -4.16 7.59 9.32
CA VAL A 23 -4.51 6.38 8.58
C VAL A 23 -4.98 5.27 9.52
N VAL A 24 -4.33 5.06 10.67
CA VAL A 24 -4.79 4.10 11.69
C VAL A 24 -6.23 4.39 12.12
N ASP A 25 -6.55 5.65 12.43
CA ASP A 25 -7.89 6.06 12.83
C ASP A 25 -8.92 5.81 11.71
N ALA A 26 -8.57 6.09 10.46
CA ALA A 26 -9.44 5.87 9.31
C ALA A 26 -9.65 4.37 9.01
N VAL A 27 -8.60 3.56 9.06
CA VAL A 27 -8.68 2.10 8.86
C VAL A 27 -9.61 1.47 9.89
N LYS A 28 -9.46 1.83 11.17
CA LYS A 28 -10.36 1.37 12.25
C LYS A 28 -11.80 1.82 12.02
N LYS A 29 -12.00 3.11 11.74
CA LYS A 29 -13.33 3.69 11.54
C LYS A 29 -14.10 3.04 10.38
N HIS A 30 -13.38 2.72 9.30
CA HIS A 30 -13.98 2.21 8.07
C HIS A 30 -13.89 0.68 7.93
N HIS A 31 -13.36 -0.01 8.95
CA HIS A 31 -13.16 -1.47 8.93
C HIS A 31 -12.44 -1.94 7.66
N ILE A 32 -11.39 -1.21 7.27
CA ILE A 32 -10.63 -1.52 6.06
C ILE A 32 -9.86 -2.83 6.31
N PRO A 33 -10.08 -3.89 5.51
CA PRO A 33 -9.57 -5.22 5.82
C PRO A 33 -8.08 -5.37 5.51
N ALA A 34 -7.55 -4.57 4.58
CA ALA A 34 -6.15 -4.66 4.16
C ALA A 34 -5.51 -3.30 3.86
N VAL A 35 -4.19 -3.24 4.06
CA VAL A 35 -3.33 -2.11 3.72
C VAL A 35 -2.13 -2.58 2.90
N PHE A 36 -1.60 -1.72 2.04
CA PHE A 36 -0.53 -2.03 1.11
C PHE A 36 0.56 -0.94 1.16
N SER A 37 1.74 -1.22 0.63
CA SER A 37 2.78 -0.22 0.34
C SER A 37 3.16 -0.26 -1.14
N GLU A 38 3.89 0.74 -1.63
CA GLU A 38 4.39 0.77 -3.00
C GLU A 38 5.85 0.31 -3.06
N SER A 39 6.31 -0.16 -4.22
CA SER A 39 7.67 -0.71 -4.41
C SER A 39 8.78 0.33 -4.27
N THR A 40 8.46 1.62 -4.41
CA THR A 40 9.41 2.74 -4.42
C THR A 40 9.45 3.51 -3.10
N VAL A 41 8.65 3.12 -2.11
CA VAL A 41 8.60 3.75 -0.79
C VAL A 41 8.84 2.72 0.32
N PRO A 42 9.36 3.13 1.49
CA PRO A 42 9.51 2.22 2.61
C PRO A 42 8.17 1.59 3.03
N ASP A 43 8.17 0.29 3.30
CA ASP A 43 6.97 -0.46 3.72
C ASP A 43 6.64 -0.29 5.22
N ALA A 44 7.60 0.21 6.01
CA ALA A 44 7.50 0.31 7.47
C ALA A 44 6.24 1.06 7.96
N PRO A 45 5.83 2.21 7.37
CA PRO A 45 4.60 2.90 7.76
C PRO A 45 3.34 2.06 7.52
N ALA A 46 3.23 1.39 6.37
CA ALA A 46 2.07 0.55 6.05
C ALA A 46 1.99 -0.67 6.99
N ARG A 47 3.14 -1.28 7.30
CA ARG A 47 3.19 -2.37 8.29
C ARG A 47 2.85 -1.89 9.70
N GLN A 48 3.21 -0.67 10.07
CA GLN A 48 2.81 -0.11 11.36
C GLN A 48 1.29 0.07 11.45
N VAL A 49 0.66 0.62 10.40
CA VAL A 49 -0.80 0.72 10.32
C VAL A 49 -1.43 -0.67 10.46
N ALA A 50 -0.95 -1.67 9.73
CA ALA A 50 -1.47 -3.05 9.82
C ALA A 50 -1.41 -3.58 11.26
N ARG A 51 -0.26 -3.46 11.94
CA ARG A 51 -0.08 -3.90 13.34
C ARG A 51 -1.02 -3.19 14.32
N GLU A 52 -1.23 -1.88 14.15
CA GLU A 52 -2.03 -1.08 15.09
C GLU A 52 -3.54 -1.21 14.88
N THR A 53 -3.96 -1.64 13.68
CA THR A 53 -5.37 -1.72 13.27
C THR A 53 -5.90 -3.15 13.25
N GLY A 54 -5.02 -4.14 13.13
CA GLY A 54 -5.39 -5.52 12.85
C GLY A 54 -5.72 -5.79 11.38
N ALA A 55 -5.59 -4.79 10.49
CA ALA A 55 -5.74 -4.98 9.06
C ALA A 55 -4.63 -5.89 8.51
N HIS A 56 -4.96 -6.69 7.49
CA HIS A 56 -4.01 -7.52 6.78
C HIS A 56 -3.03 -6.64 5.98
N TYR A 57 -1.72 -6.92 6.09
CA TYR A 57 -0.75 -6.28 5.20
C TYR A 57 -0.70 -7.06 3.88
N GLY A 58 -1.35 -6.52 2.84
CA GLY A 58 -1.53 -7.15 1.54
C GLY A 58 -0.29 -7.18 0.65
N GLY A 59 0.82 -6.62 1.10
CA GLY A 59 2.10 -6.61 0.37
C GLY A 59 2.36 -5.33 -0.39
N VAL A 60 3.21 -5.46 -1.40
CA VAL A 60 3.77 -4.36 -2.19
C VAL A 60 3.04 -4.25 -3.53
N LEU A 61 2.67 -3.03 -3.91
CA LEU A 61 2.10 -2.67 -5.20
C LEU A 61 3.15 -2.03 -6.09
N TYR A 62 3.07 -2.30 -7.39
CA TYR A 62 3.89 -1.65 -8.40
C TYR A 62 3.06 -0.57 -9.09
N VAL A 63 3.51 0.68 -9.02
CA VAL A 63 2.73 1.85 -9.45
C VAL A 63 3.53 2.75 -10.39
N ASP A 64 4.68 3.23 -9.93
CA ASP A 64 5.50 4.25 -10.59
C ASP A 64 6.81 3.71 -11.19
N SER A 65 7.11 2.42 -11.01
CA SER A 65 8.28 1.77 -11.58
C SER A 65 8.01 0.34 -12.06
N LEU A 66 8.68 -0.03 -13.15
CA LEU A 66 8.84 -1.41 -13.59
C LEU A 66 10.01 -2.05 -12.85
N SER A 67 10.00 -3.37 -12.77
CA SER A 67 11.14 -4.13 -12.28
C SER A 67 12.19 -4.29 -13.37
N GLU A 68 13.36 -4.79 -12.97
CA GLU A 68 14.33 -5.35 -13.91
C GLU A 68 13.69 -6.48 -14.75
N PRO A 69 14.29 -6.85 -15.90
CA PRO A 69 13.75 -7.87 -16.80
C PRO A 69 13.50 -9.24 -16.15
N ASP A 70 14.22 -9.58 -15.09
CA ASP A 70 14.08 -10.81 -14.31
C ASP A 70 13.17 -10.64 -13.06
N GLY A 71 12.61 -9.45 -12.87
CA GLY A 71 11.72 -9.11 -11.77
C GLY A 71 10.23 -9.38 -12.07
N PRO A 72 9.36 -9.05 -11.11
CA PRO A 72 7.94 -9.45 -11.16
C PRO A 72 7.07 -8.62 -12.11
N VAL A 73 7.51 -7.42 -12.52
CA VAL A 73 6.74 -6.51 -13.38
C VAL A 73 7.62 -5.88 -14.47
N PRO A 74 8.22 -6.67 -15.38
CA PRO A 74 9.16 -6.17 -16.38
C PRO A 74 8.47 -5.35 -17.49
N THR A 75 7.14 -5.44 -17.60
CA THR A 75 6.33 -4.66 -18.55
C THR A 75 5.17 -3.95 -17.87
N TYR A 76 4.64 -2.92 -18.53
CA TYR A 76 3.47 -2.20 -18.02
C TYR A 76 2.22 -3.08 -17.86
N LEU A 77 2.04 -4.08 -18.74
CA LEU A 77 0.93 -5.03 -18.60
C LEU A 77 1.12 -5.94 -17.40
N ASP A 78 2.36 -6.33 -17.09
CA ASP A 78 2.67 -7.10 -15.88
C ASP A 78 2.44 -6.26 -14.63
N LEU A 79 2.82 -4.97 -14.64
CA LEU A 79 2.53 -4.03 -13.56
C LEU A 79 1.03 -3.97 -13.26
N LEU A 80 0.20 -3.73 -14.28
CA LEU A 80 -1.25 -3.67 -14.10
C LEU A 80 -1.82 -4.99 -13.56
N ARG A 81 -1.34 -6.12 -14.07
CA ARG A 81 -1.80 -7.45 -13.66
C ARG A 81 -1.42 -7.77 -12.21
N VAL A 82 -0.14 -7.69 -11.88
CA VAL A 82 0.40 -8.03 -10.55
C VAL A 82 -0.21 -7.12 -9.50
N THR A 83 -0.31 -5.81 -9.75
CA THR A 83 -0.91 -4.86 -8.81
C THR A 83 -2.39 -5.17 -8.58
N SER A 84 -3.18 -5.39 -9.64
CA SER A 84 -4.61 -5.71 -9.50
C SER A 84 -4.85 -7.05 -8.79
N GLU A 85 -4.06 -8.07 -9.10
CA GLU A 85 -4.13 -9.37 -8.42
C GLU A 85 -3.76 -9.28 -6.94
N THR A 86 -2.75 -8.47 -6.61
CA THR A 86 -2.30 -8.27 -5.23
C THR A 86 -3.39 -7.59 -4.40
N ILE A 87 -4.05 -6.58 -4.97
CA ILE A 87 -5.22 -5.93 -4.34
C ILE A 87 -6.35 -6.95 -4.14
N ALA A 88 -6.72 -7.70 -5.19
CA ALA A 88 -7.81 -8.67 -5.12
C ALA A 88 -7.54 -9.75 -4.06
N LYS A 89 -6.32 -10.29 -4.02
CA LYS A 89 -5.89 -11.27 -3.00
C LYS A 89 -5.91 -10.68 -1.60
N GLY A 90 -5.38 -9.47 -1.42
CA GLY A 90 -5.30 -8.81 -0.12
C GLY A 90 -6.67 -8.47 0.48
N LEU A 91 -7.66 -8.13 -0.35
CA LEU A 91 -9.03 -7.81 0.09
C LEU A 91 -9.91 -9.05 0.31
N SER A 92 -9.46 -10.24 -0.10
CA SER A 92 -10.21 -11.50 0.03
C SER A 92 -9.75 -12.38 1.21
N HIS A 93 -8.93 -11.84 2.10
CA HIS A 93 -8.41 -12.54 3.29
C HIS A 93 -9.45 -12.62 4.41
#